data_AF-A0AB74HTG9-F1
#
_entry.id   AF-A0AB74HTG9-F1
#
_cell.length_a   1.000
_cell.length_b   1.000
_cell.length_c   1.000
_cell.angle_alpha   90.00
_cell.angle_beta   90.00
_cell.angle_gamma   90.00
#
_symmetry.space_group_name_H-M   'P 1'
#
loop_
_entity.id
_entity.type
_entity.pdbx_description
1 polymer ?
#
loop_
_entity_poly.entity_id
_entity_poly.type
_entity_poly.pdbx_seq_one_letter_code
_entity_poly.pdbx_strand_id
1 'polypeptide(L)'
;MHHDLKHRIQAMRDKLEGRAPVAEIQGSSQLFVTPAPECRRLVELADVRETDRILEPSAGTGAILQAIRDTVPRAKCDAVELHAG
;
A
#
# COMPACT_ATOMS: atom_id res chain seq x y z
N MET A 1 7.93 -7.33 -27.00
CA MET A 1 7.26 -6.63 -25.89
C MET A 1 8.18 -6.18 -24.74
N HIS A 2 9.38 -6.75 -24.55
CA HIS A 2 10.30 -6.35 -23.45
C HIS A 2 11.07 -5.01 -23.64
N HIS A 3 11.18 -4.51 -24.87
CA HIS A 3 11.99 -3.30 -25.15
C HIS A 3 11.31 -2.01 -24.67
N ASP A 4 9.98 -1.92 -24.78
CA ASP A 4 9.23 -0.69 -24.50
C ASP A 4 9.30 -0.29 -23.01
N LEU A 5 9.16 -1.26 -22.10
CA LEU A 5 9.28 -1.00 -20.67
C LEU A 5 10.68 -0.53 -20.27
N LYS A 6 11.74 -1.14 -20.85
CA LYS A 6 13.12 -0.72 -20.60
C LYS A 6 13.36 0.72 -21.06
N HIS A 7 12.87 1.09 -22.23
CA HIS A 7 12.98 2.45 -22.74
C HIS A 7 12.23 3.46 -21.87
N ARG A 8 11.03 3.11 -21.38
CA ARG A 8 10.24 3.97 -20.49
C ARG A 8 10.90 4.17 -19.13
N ILE A 9 11.47 3.11 -18.55
CA ILE A 9 12.24 3.20 -17.29
C ILE A 9 13.47 4.08 -17.49
N GLN A 10 14.21 3.91 -18.59
CA GLN A 10 15.38 4.73 -18.86
C GLN A 10 15.01 6.21 -19.04
N ALA A 11 13.99 6.51 -19.84
CA ALA A 11 13.52 7.89 -20.02
C ALA A 11 13.05 8.55 -18.72
N MET A 12 12.48 7.78 -17.78
CA MET A 12 12.14 8.28 -16.45
C MET A 12 13.38 8.55 -15.60
N ARG A 13 14.40 7.68 -15.66
CA ARG A 13 15.69 7.88 -14.96
C ARG A 13 16.37 9.16 -15.44
N ASP A 14 16.49 9.33 -16.75
CA ASP A 14 17.12 10.51 -17.36
C ASP A 14 16.42 11.82 -16.95
N LYS A 15 15.09 11.79 -16.79
CA LYS A 15 14.31 12.95 -16.31
C LYS A 15 14.52 13.28 -14.83
N LEU A 16 14.84 12.27 -14.02
CA LEU A 16 15.01 12.40 -12.57
C LEU A 16 16.46 12.68 -12.19
N GLU A 17 17.42 12.36 -13.07
CA GLU A 17 18.85 12.54 -12.84
C GLU A 17 19.20 14.01 -12.57
N GLY A 18 19.96 14.26 -11.50
CA GLY A 18 20.39 15.60 -11.09
C GLY A 18 19.31 16.47 -10.42
N ARG A 19 18.08 15.98 -10.24
CA ARG A 19 17.03 16.72 -9.51
C ARG A 19 17.15 16.50 -8.01
N ALA A 20 17.03 17.59 -7.25
CA ALA A 20 16.92 17.51 -5.80
C ALA A 20 15.63 16.75 -5.40
N PRO A 21 15.68 15.85 -4.39
CA PRO A 21 14.50 15.22 -3.85
C PRO A 21 13.48 16.27 -3.38
N VAL A 22 12.20 16.05 -3.66
CA VAL A 22 11.11 16.90 -3.14
C VAL A 22 11.00 16.75 -1.61
N ALA A 23 11.29 15.56 -1.10
CA ALA A 23 11.43 15.26 0.31
C ALA A 23 12.38 14.07 0.48
N GLU A 24 13.25 14.12 1.48
CA GLU A 24 13.98 12.95 1.95
C GLU A 24 13.21 12.31 3.10
N ILE A 25 12.78 11.07 2.91
CA ILE A 25 12.13 10.29 3.96
C ILE A 25 13.20 9.38 4.57
N GLN A 26 13.61 9.68 5.80
CA GLN A 26 14.49 8.77 6.54
C GLN A 26 13.71 7.48 6.86
N GLY A 27 14.09 6.39 6.21
CA GLY A 27 13.58 5.05 6.50
C GLY A 27 14.15 4.47 7.80
N SER A 28 14.06 5.21 8.91
CA SER A 28 14.47 4.71 10.23
C SER A 28 13.52 3.64 10.77
N SER A 29 12.29 3.56 10.24
CA SER A 29 11.40 2.43 10.36
C SER A 29 10.98 1.96 8.97
N GLN A 30 11.10 0.66 8.68
CA GLN A 30 10.51 0.04 7.48
C GLN A 30 8.97 -0.03 7.53
N LEU A 31 8.37 0.68 8.48
CA LEU A 31 6.96 0.62 8.79
C LEU A 31 6.39 2.04 8.78
N PHE A 32 5.60 2.32 7.75
CA PHE A 32 4.80 3.53 7.63
C PHE A 32 3.34 3.14 7.77
N VAL A 33 2.77 3.40 8.94
CA VAL A 33 1.38 3.05 9.21
C VAL A 33 0.46 4.04 8.50
N THR A 34 -0.47 3.53 7.68
CA THR A 34 -1.51 4.34 7.04
C THR A 34 -2.36 5.04 8.11
N PRO A 35 -2.52 6.37 8.07
CA PRO A 35 -3.35 7.09 9.03
C PRO A 35 -4.80 6.61 9.02
N ALA A 36 -5.44 6.53 10.19
CA ALA A 36 -6.80 6.03 10.34
C ALA A 36 -7.87 6.71 9.45
N PRO A 37 -7.83 8.04 9.17
CA PRO A 37 -8.74 8.66 8.21
C PRO A 37 -8.59 8.09 6.80
N GLU A 38 -7.37 7.80 6.37
CA GLU A 38 -7.10 7.24 5.05
C GLU A 38 -7.46 5.75 4.98
N CYS A 39 -7.25 4.98 6.05
CA CYS A 39 -7.76 3.61 6.11
C CYS A 39 -9.28 3.57 5.91
N ARG A 40 -10.04 4.41 6.62
CA ARG A 40 -11.50 4.47 6.46
C ARG A 40 -11.92 4.86 5.05
N ARG A 41 -11.26 5.88 4.48
CA ARG A 41 -11.50 6.32 3.11
C ARG A 41 -11.21 5.20 2.09
N LEU A 42 -10.16 4.40 2.30
CA LEU A 42 -9.85 3.26 1.44
C LEU A 42 -10.96 2.20 1.49
N VAL A 43 -11.49 1.88 2.69
CA VAL A 43 -12.59 0.92 2.83
C VAL A 43 -13.85 1.42 2.14
N GLU A 44 -14.18 2.71 2.29
CA GLU A 44 -15.33 3.33 1.61
C GLU A 44 -15.19 3.25 0.08
N LEU A 45 -14.03 3.63 -0.46
CA LEU A 45 -13.77 3.60 -1.89
C LEU A 45 -13.75 2.18 -2.48
N ALA A 46 -13.34 1.20 -1.68
CA ALA A 46 -13.30 -0.20 -2.08
C ALA A 46 -14.69 -0.87 -2.08
N ASP A 47 -15.72 -0.23 -1.52
CA ASP A 47 -17.08 -0.77 -1.38
C ASP A 47 -17.09 -2.21 -0.84
N VAL A 48 -16.36 -2.42 0.26
CA VAL A 48 -16.14 -3.75 0.85
C VAL A 48 -17.44 -4.37 1.34
N ARG A 49 -17.65 -5.65 1.00
CA ARG A 49 -18.83 -6.44 1.37
C ARG A 49 -18.45 -7.71 2.12
N GLU A 50 -19.39 -8.25 2.90
CA GLU A 50 -19.17 -9.50 3.66
C GLU A 50 -18.84 -10.70 2.76
N THR A 51 -19.29 -10.68 1.50
CA THR A 51 -19.05 -11.75 0.53
C THR A 51 -17.66 -11.70 -0.10
N ASP A 52 -16.92 -10.61 0.09
CA ASP A 52 -15.63 -10.42 -0.55
C ASP A 52 -14.55 -11.27 0.10
N ARG A 53 -13.56 -11.64 -0.71
CA ARG A 53 -12.31 -12.25 -0.25
C ARG A 53 -11.21 -11.21 -0.39
N ILE A 54 -10.74 -10.73 0.74
CA ILE A 54 -9.85 -9.58 0.80
C ILE A 54 -8.44 -10.07 1.11
N LEU A 55 -7.46 -9.51 0.40
CA LEU A 55 -6.05 -9.74 0.64
C LEU A 55 -5.38 -8.41 0.99
N GLU A 56 -4.76 -8.31 2.16
CA GLU A 56 -3.84 -7.21 2.48
C GLU A 56 -2.38 -7.69 2.33
N PRO A 57 -1.71 -7.36 1.22
CA PRO A 57 -0.29 -7.63 1.05
C PRO A 57 0.54 -6.61 1.85
N SER A 58 1.72 -7.03 2.31
CA SER A 58 2.62 -6.17 3.11
C SER A 58 1.88 -5.53 4.28
N ALA A 59 1.15 -6.36 5.01
CA ALA A 59 0.16 -5.89 5.98
C ALA A 59 0.75 -5.01 7.08
N GLY A 60 2.05 -5.10 7.38
CA GLY A 60 2.68 -4.33 8.44
C GLY A 60 1.94 -4.52 9.77
N THR A 61 1.34 -3.44 10.30
CA THR A 61 0.52 -3.51 11.53
C THR A 61 -0.93 -3.96 11.30
N GLY A 62 -1.37 -4.14 10.04
CA GLY A 62 -2.74 -4.47 9.67
C GLY A 62 -3.73 -3.32 9.84
N ALA A 63 -3.28 -2.06 9.71
CA ALA A 63 -4.13 -0.89 9.96
C ALA A 63 -5.32 -0.77 9.00
N ILE A 64 -5.18 -1.24 7.76
CA ILE A 64 -6.28 -1.25 6.78
C ILE A 64 -7.24 -2.41 7.09
N LEU A 65 -6.75 -3.61 7.38
CA LEU A 65 -7.56 -4.74 7.82
C LEU A 65 -8.36 -4.42 9.09
N GLN A 66 -7.79 -3.66 10.02
CA GLN A 66 -8.53 -3.20 11.19
C GLN A 66 -9.73 -2.33 10.79
N ALA A 67 -9.53 -1.34 9.90
CA ALA A 67 -10.62 -0.50 9.41
C ALA A 67 -11.69 -1.31 8.64
N ILE A 68 -11.26 -2.33 7.89
CA ILE A 68 -12.18 -3.27 7.23
C ILE A 68 -13.01 -4.02 8.26
N ARG A 69 -12.39 -4.56 9.31
CA ARG A 69 -13.10 -5.28 10.37
C ARG A 69 -14.05 -4.38 11.16
N ASP A 70 -13.68 -3.12 11.37
CA ASP A 70 -14.55 -2.15 12.04
C ASP A 70 -15.80 -1.81 11.20
N THR A 71 -15.67 -1.82 9.87
CA THR A 71 -16.75 -1.49 8.92
C THR A 71 -17.61 -2.71 8.55
N VAL A 72 -16.96 -3.85 8.32
CA VAL A 72 -17.53 -5.11 7.85
C VAL A 72 -16.97 -6.27 8.69
N PRO A 73 -17.46 -6.49 9.92
CA PRO A 73 -16.84 -7.42 10.88
C PRO A 73 -16.72 -8.87 10.42
N ARG A 74 -17.53 -9.27 9.45
CA ARG A 74 -17.58 -10.64 8.91
C ARG A 74 -16.81 -10.81 7.61
N ALA A 75 -16.18 -9.76 7.09
CA ALA A 75 -15.39 -9.83 5.87
C ALA A 75 -14.24 -10.84 6.03
N LYS A 76 -14.06 -11.70 5.02
CA LYS A 76 -12.97 -12.67 5.00
C LYS A 76 -11.70 -11.99 4.52
N CYS A 77 -10.73 -11.89 5.42
CA CYS A 77 -9.47 -11.19 5.17
C CYS A 77 -8.27 -12.11 5.36
N ASP A 78 -7.41 -12.18 4.37
CA ASP A 78 -6.09 -12.81 4.42
C ASP A 78 -5.02 -11.70 4.48
N ALA A 79 -4.00 -11.88 5.32
CA ALA A 79 -2.88 -10.95 5.48
C ALA A 79 -1.58 -11.66 5.13
N VAL A 80 -0.69 -10.99 4.40
CA VAL A 80 0.65 -11.49 4.12
C VAL A 80 1.68 -10.43 4.51
N GLU A 81 2.60 -10.79 5.39
CA GLU A 81 3.74 -9.95 5.79
C GLU A 81 5.03 -10.76 5.76
N LEU A 82 6.10 -10.17 5.22
CA LEU A 82 7.42 -10.77 5.14
C LEU A 82 8.30 -10.40 6.33
N HIS A 83 8.13 -9.18 6.85
CA HIS A 83 8.86 -8.65 7.99
C HIS A 83 7.99 -8.79 9.23
N ALA A 84 8.02 -9.99 9.82
CA ALA A 84 7.53 -10.15 11.19
C ALA A 84 8.46 -9.35 12.11
N GLY A 85 7.89 -8.40 12.85
CA GLY A 85 8.61 -7.62 13.86
C GLY A 85 9.23 -8.48 14.95
#